data_AF-A0A7S1DT75-F1
#
_entry.id   AF-A0A7S1DT75-F1
#
_cell.length_a   1.000
_cell.length_b   1.000
_cell.length_c   1.000
_cell.angle_alpha   90.00
_cell.angle_beta   90.00
_cell.angle_gamma   90.00
#
_symmetry.space_group_name_H-M   'P 1'
#
loop_
_entity.id
_entity.type
_entity.pdbx_description
1 polymer ?
#
loop_
_entity_poly.entity_id
_entity_poly.type
_entity_poly.pdbx_seq_one_letter_code
_entity_poly.pdbx_strand_id
1 'polypeptide(L)'
;VSVFDLFKIGIGPSSSHTVGPMRAARLFSLRLQHDGLLQATARVQVILYGSLGATGKGHGSDKAVLLGLAGHEPDTVDVEAIPALLDAIRAGHLNLVGQQAIGFDEAKDLVFKRRETLPFHANGMRCLAFDADGTEIANRVYYSVGGGFIVSDEVAADGSKHKVIAPDATVLPYPFKTGDELLALTKKYGLSIAEIMRRNEGHWRPDADTRAG
;
A
#
# COMPACT_ATOMS: atom_id res chain seq x y z
N VAL A 1 5.21 9.50 15.53
CA VAL A 1 5.48 9.36 14.09
C VAL A 1 6.98 9.42 13.91
N SER A 2 7.57 8.37 13.35
CA SER A 2 9.00 8.31 13.06
C SER A 2 9.32 8.99 11.73
N VAL A 3 10.54 9.50 11.57
CA VAL A 3 11.07 10.04 10.31
C VAL A 3 11.01 9.00 9.18
N PHE A 4 11.14 7.72 9.50
CA PHE A 4 11.04 6.62 8.53
C PHE A 4 9.60 6.24 8.17
N ASP A 5 8.61 6.71 8.95
CA ASP A 5 7.21 6.66 8.52
C ASP A 5 6.95 7.69 7.42
N LEU A 6 7.70 8.79 7.44
CA LEU A 6 7.59 9.91 6.48
C LEU A 6 8.43 9.66 5.22
N PHE A 7 9.63 9.12 5.37
CA PHE A 7 10.56 8.84 4.27
C PHE A 7 10.77 7.34 4.13
N LYS A 8 10.13 6.75 3.12
CA LYS A 8 10.24 5.32 2.79
C LYS A 8 10.86 5.14 1.41
N ILE A 9 11.83 4.24 1.31
CA ILE A 9 12.35 3.75 0.03
C ILE A 9 11.23 2.92 -0.62
N GLY A 10 10.96 3.14 -1.90
CA GLY A 10 9.96 2.38 -2.67
C GLY A 10 10.06 2.69 -4.16
N ILE A 11 9.31 1.96 -4.98
CA ILE A 11 9.27 2.16 -6.43
C ILE A 11 8.27 3.24 -6.88
N GLY A 12 8.65 4.03 -7.89
CA GLY A 12 7.79 4.95 -8.63
C GLY A 12 7.50 6.30 -7.95
N PRO A 13 6.92 7.27 -8.69
CA PRO A 13 6.92 8.69 -8.31
C PRO A 13 5.97 9.04 -7.16
N SER A 14 5.12 8.12 -6.68
CA SER A 14 4.07 8.44 -5.71
C SER A 14 3.75 7.28 -4.76
N SER A 15 3.93 7.48 -3.46
CA SER A 15 3.61 6.46 -2.45
C SER A 15 2.11 6.13 -2.40
N SER A 16 1.22 7.07 -2.71
CA SER A 16 -0.23 6.83 -2.68
C SER A 16 -0.75 6.16 -3.95
N HIS A 17 -0.09 6.35 -5.10
CA HIS A 17 -0.53 5.83 -6.39
C HIS A 17 0.35 4.70 -6.92
N THR A 18 1.49 4.40 -6.30
CA THR A 18 2.35 3.26 -6.68
C THR A 18 2.49 2.27 -5.51
N VAL A 19 3.06 2.71 -4.38
CA VAL A 19 3.31 1.83 -3.23
C VAL A 19 2.02 1.27 -2.61
N GLY A 20 1.03 2.13 -2.35
CA GLY A 20 -0.27 1.72 -1.80
C GLY A 20 -1.00 0.67 -2.66
N PRO A 21 -1.26 0.94 -3.96
CA PRO A 21 -1.90 -0.03 -4.85
C PRO A 21 -1.16 -1.36 -4.96
N MET A 22 0.17 -1.35 -5.06
CA MET A 22 0.97 -2.57 -5.09
C MET A 22 0.82 -3.40 -3.80
N ARG A 23 0.91 -2.76 -2.63
CA ARG A 23 0.70 -3.42 -1.33
C ARG A 23 -0.70 -4.00 -1.21
N ALA A 24 -1.73 -3.27 -1.63
CA ALA A 24 -3.09 -3.74 -1.53
C ALA A 24 -3.39 -4.91 -2.50
N ALA A 25 -2.85 -4.88 -3.72
CA ALA A 25 -2.96 -5.97 -4.68
C ALA A 25 -2.24 -7.25 -4.19
N ARG A 26 -1.07 -7.08 -3.58
CA ARG A 26 -0.35 -8.19 -2.94
C ARG A 26 -1.10 -8.76 -1.75
N LEU A 27 -1.62 -7.89 -0.87
CA LEU A 27 -2.41 -8.31 0.29
C LEU A 27 -3.63 -9.14 -0.14
N PHE A 28 -4.33 -8.71 -1.19
CA PHE A 28 -5.45 -9.46 -1.76
C PHE A 28 -5.02 -10.86 -2.20
N SER A 29 -3.92 -10.97 -2.94
CA SER A 29 -3.45 -12.24 -3.49
C SER A 29 -2.97 -13.20 -2.39
N LEU A 30 -2.24 -12.68 -1.39
CA LEU A 30 -1.88 -13.45 -0.19
C LEU A 30 -3.10 -13.88 0.62
N ARG A 31 -4.17 -13.08 0.65
CA ARG A 31 -5.40 -13.44 1.33
C ARG A 31 -6.11 -14.61 0.65
N LEU A 32 -6.15 -14.64 -0.68
CA LEU A 32 -6.67 -15.79 -1.42
C LEU A 32 -5.92 -17.07 -1.08
N GLN A 33 -4.59 -16.99 -0.95
CA GLN A 33 -3.77 -18.12 -0.49
C GLN A 33 -4.11 -18.54 0.94
N HIS A 34 -4.13 -17.60 1.88
CA HIS A 34 -4.43 -17.85 3.28
C HIS A 34 -5.82 -18.48 3.47
N ASP A 35 -6.82 -18.01 2.73
CA ASP A 35 -8.20 -18.47 2.83
C ASP A 35 -8.46 -19.75 2.02
N GLY A 36 -7.43 -20.35 1.42
CA GLY A 36 -7.52 -21.58 0.62
C GLY A 36 -8.22 -21.42 -0.74
N LEU A 37 -8.43 -20.18 -1.18
CA LEU A 37 -9.12 -19.83 -2.44
C LEU A 37 -8.19 -19.72 -3.64
N LEU A 38 -6.87 -19.73 -3.43
CA LEU A 38 -5.87 -19.58 -4.49
C LEU A 38 -6.13 -20.59 -5.62
N GLN A 39 -6.16 -21.88 -5.31
CA GLN A 39 -6.36 -22.97 -6.29
C GLN A 39 -7.68 -22.86 -7.07
N ALA A 40 -8.73 -22.33 -6.45
CA ALA A 40 -10.02 -22.12 -7.13
C ALA A 40 -10.04 -20.87 -8.02
N THR A 41 -9.08 -19.95 -7.87
CA THR A 41 -9.05 -18.68 -8.60
C THR A 41 -8.58 -18.89 -10.04
N ALA A 42 -9.42 -18.59 -11.03
CA ALA A 42 -9.09 -18.65 -12.45
C ALA A 42 -8.87 -17.27 -13.09
N ARG A 43 -9.39 -16.21 -12.47
CA ARG A 43 -9.28 -14.82 -12.93
C ARG A 43 -9.36 -13.85 -11.76
N VAL A 44 -8.64 -12.74 -11.86
CA VAL A 44 -8.77 -11.62 -10.92
C VAL A 44 -9.12 -10.35 -11.68
N GLN A 45 -9.90 -9.47 -11.06
CA GLN A 45 -10.16 -8.12 -11.58
C GLN A 45 -9.87 -7.08 -10.51
N VAL A 46 -9.19 -6.02 -10.90
CA VAL A 46 -8.89 -4.85 -10.07
C VAL A 46 -9.52 -3.61 -10.67
N ILE A 47 -10.29 -2.91 -9.84
CA ILE A 47 -10.99 -1.69 -10.23
C ILE A 47 -10.44 -0.53 -9.38
N LEU A 48 -9.92 0.50 -10.05
CA LEU A 48 -9.34 1.68 -9.43
C LEU A 48 -10.33 2.85 -9.51
N TYR A 49 -10.68 3.43 -8.36
CA TYR A 49 -11.71 4.47 -8.22
C TYR A 49 -11.11 5.84 -7.89
N GLY A 50 -11.91 6.89 -8.08
CA GLY A 50 -11.62 8.27 -7.67
C GLY A 50 -10.30 8.78 -8.24
N SER A 51 -9.46 9.36 -7.37
CA SER A 51 -8.15 9.91 -7.79
C SER A 51 -7.22 8.84 -8.35
N LEU A 52 -7.30 7.61 -7.81
CA LEU A 52 -6.52 6.48 -8.28
C LEU A 52 -6.97 6.05 -9.69
N GLY A 53 -8.27 6.02 -9.94
CA GLY A 53 -8.83 5.79 -11.27
C GLY A 53 -8.49 6.91 -12.27
N ALA A 54 -8.51 8.17 -11.83
CA ALA A 54 -8.30 9.34 -12.69
C ALA A 54 -6.83 9.52 -13.10
N THR A 55 -5.91 9.37 -12.16
CA THR A 55 -4.49 9.73 -12.35
C THR A 55 -3.53 8.54 -12.28
N GLY A 56 -4.01 7.35 -11.89
CA GLY A 56 -3.16 6.21 -11.58
C GLY A 56 -2.27 5.75 -12.73
N LYS A 57 -2.76 5.81 -13.98
CA LYS A 57 -1.95 5.45 -15.16
C LYS A 57 -0.70 6.34 -15.32
N GLY A 58 -0.82 7.64 -15.02
CA GLY A 58 0.32 8.57 -15.04
C GLY A 58 1.31 8.37 -13.89
N HIS A 59 0.88 7.68 -12.82
CA HIS A 59 1.69 7.40 -11.63
C HIS A 59 2.13 5.93 -11.53
N GLY A 60 1.89 5.12 -12.56
CA GLY A 60 2.28 3.71 -12.58
C GLY A 60 1.44 2.79 -11.68
N SER A 61 0.21 3.19 -11.32
CA SER A 61 -0.71 2.33 -10.56
C SER A 61 -1.05 1.03 -11.27
N ASP A 62 -1.08 1.05 -12.61
CA ASP A 62 -1.24 -0.14 -13.43
C ASP A 62 -0.13 -1.15 -13.13
N LYS A 63 1.13 -0.77 -13.36
CA LYS A 63 2.31 -1.61 -13.13
C LYS A 63 2.38 -2.08 -11.67
N ALA A 64 2.11 -1.17 -10.74
CA ALA A 64 2.09 -1.46 -9.31
C ALA A 64 1.09 -2.57 -8.95
N VAL A 65 -0.13 -2.50 -9.47
CA VAL A 65 -1.16 -3.52 -9.24
C VAL A 65 -0.72 -4.87 -9.81
N LEU A 66 -0.21 -4.90 -11.06
CA LEU A 66 0.23 -6.15 -11.70
C LEU A 66 1.36 -6.83 -10.92
N LEU A 67 2.38 -6.07 -10.52
CA LEU A 67 3.49 -6.58 -9.71
C LEU A 67 3.03 -7.05 -8.33
N GLY A 68 2.10 -6.30 -7.71
CA GLY A 68 1.51 -6.67 -6.42
C GLY A 68 0.74 -7.99 -6.49
N LEU A 69 -0.11 -8.16 -7.51
CA LEU A 69 -0.85 -9.42 -7.73
C LEU A 69 0.10 -10.61 -7.93
N ALA A 70 1.22 -10.40 -8.62
CA ALA A 70 2.26 -11.42 -8.78
C ALA A 70 3.07 -11.70 -7.49
N GLY A 71 2.81 -10.98 -6.41
CA GLY A 71 3.41 -11.21 -5.09
C GLY A 71 4.64 -10.36 -4.77
N HIS A 72 5.03 -9.43 -5.64
CA HIS A 72 6.17 -8.54 -5.41
C HIS A 72 5.84 -7.42 -4.41
N GLU A 73 6.84 -7.00 -3.63
CA GLU A 73 6.73 -5.86 -2.71
C GLU A 73 7.43 -4.62 -3.27
N PRO A 74 6.92 -3.40 -3.01
CA PRO A 74 7.52 -2.16 -3.52
C PRO A 74 8.97 -1.94 -3.07
N ASP A 75 9.32 -2.50 -1.91
CA ASP A 75 10.59 -2.21 -1.24
C ASP A 75 11.68 -3.25 -1.63
N THR A 76 11.28 -4.37 -2.24
CA THR A 76 12.17 -5.51 -2.55
C THR A 76 12.07 -6.01 -4.00
N VAL A 77 11.19 -5.42 -4.83
CA VAL A 77 11.08 -5.83 -6.23
C VAL A 77 12.38 -5.53 -6.97
N ASP A 78 12.85 -6.49 -7.75
CA ASP A 78 13.97 -6.28 -8.66
C ASP A 78 13.52 -5.37 -9.81
N VAL A 79 14.04 -4.15 -9.81
CA VAL A 79 13.69 -3.11 -10.78
C VAL A 79 14.11 -3.49 -12.19
N GLU A 80 15.19 -4.26 -12.35
CA GLU A 80 15.69 -4.70 -13.67
C GLU A 80 14.77 -5.77 -14.27
N ALA A 81 14.12 -6.59 -13.44
CA ALA A 81 13.19 -7.63 -13.86
C ALA A 81 11.79 -7.11 -14.23
N ILE A 82 11.41 -5.91 -13.79
CA ILE A 82 10.05 -5.35 -13.97
C ILE A 82 9.55 -5.42 -15.43
N PRO A 83 10.32 -5.00 -16.46
CA PRO A 83 9.84 -5.05 -17.84
C PRO A 83 9.41 -6.45 -18.27
N ALA A 84 10.24 -7.46 -18.01
CA ALA A 84 9.97 -8.85 -18.37
C ALA A 84 8.74 -9.42 -17.62
N LEU A 85 8.60 -9.08 -16.33
CA LEU A 85 7.44 -9.47 -15.53
C LEU A 85 6.14 -8.88 -16.09
N LEU A 86 6.14 -7.60 -16.45
CA LEU A 86 4.97 -6.93 -17.01
C LEU A 86 4.61 -7.47 -18.40
N ASP A 87 5.61 -7.77 -19.24
CA ASP A 87 5.38 -8.33 -20.57
C ASP A 87 4.76 -9.74 -20.50
N ALA A 88 5.20 -10.57 -19.55
CA ALA A 88 4.59 -11.88 -19.30
C ALA A 88 3.12 -11.76 -18.89
N ILE A 89 2.80 -10.84 -17.99
CA ILE A 89 1.42 -10.59 -17.54
C ILE A 89 0.55 -10.10 -18.71
N ARG A 90 1.08 -9.18 -19.53
CA ARG A 90 0.41 -8.63 -20.72
C ARG A 90 0.21 -9.63 -21.84
N ALA A 91 0.99 -10.71 -21.87
CA ALA A 91 0.79 -11.81 -22.80
C ALA A 91 -0.43 -12.68 -22.46
N GLY A 92 -1.10 -12.43 -21.33
CA GLY A 92 -2.36 -13.07 -20.97
C GLY A 92 -2.29 -13.97 -19.73
N HIS A 93 -1.13 -14.06 -19.08
CA HIS A 93 -0.89 -14.97 -17.96
C HIS A 93 -0.29 -14.25 -16.76
N LEU A 94 -1.05 -14.21 -15.66
CA LEU A 94 -0.59 -13.68 -14.38
C LEU A 94 -0.25 -14.84 -13.45
N ASN A 95 0.97 -14.88 -12.91
CA ASN A 95 1.34 -15.85 -11.89
C ASN A 95 0.99 -15.29 -10.50
N LEU A 96 -0.22 -15.55 -10.02
CA LEU A 96 -0.77 -15.01 -8.77
C LEU A 96 0.08 -15.47 -7.58
N VAL A 97 0.58 -14.50 -6.80
CA VAL A 97 1.55 -14.73 -5.69
C VAL A 97 2.81 -15.52 -6.13
N GLY A 98 3.10 -15.57 -7.43
CA GLY A 98 4.18 -16.38 -7.98
C GLY A 98 3.93 -17.89 -7.95
N GLN A 99 2.71 -18.35 -7.61
CA GLN A 99 2.39 -19.77 -7.43
C GLN A 99 1.36 -20.33 -8.42
N GLN A 100 0.40 -19.52 -8.86
CA GLN A 100 -0.70 -19.98 -9.70
C GLN A 100 -0.85 -19.14 -10.96
N ALA A 101 -0.62 -19.76 -12.11
CA ALA A 101 -0.91 -19.14 -13.40
C ALA A 101 -2.42 -19.04 -13.60
N ILE A 102 -2.91 -17.81 -13.79
CA ILE A 102 -4.30 -17.50 -14.11
C ILE A 102 -4.37 -16.68 -15.41
N GLY A 103 -5.53 -16.71 -16.06
CA GLY A 103 -5.78 -15.83 -17.20
C GLY A 103 -5.89 -14.38 -16.74
N PHE A 104 -5.28 -13.45 -17.48
CA PHE A 104 -5.36 -12.03 -17.19
C PHE A 104 -5.38 -11.18 -18.47
N ASP A 105 -6.49 -10.52 -18.75
CA ASP A 105 -6.64 -9.56 -19.84
C ASP A 105 -6.60 -8.15 -19.24
N GLU A 106 -5.44 -7.47 -19.32
CA GLU A 106 -5.24 -6.16 -18.68
C GLU A 106 -6.35 -5.15 -19.03
N ALA A 107 -6.90 -5.19 -20.25
CA ALA A 107 -7.95 -4.26 -20.67
C ALA A 107 -9.30 -4.52 -19.98
N LYS A 108 -9.60 -5.77 -19.62
CA LYS A 108 -10.85 -6.17 -18.94
C LYS A 108 -10.69 -6.29 -17.43
N ASP A 109 -9.49 -6.61 -16.98
CA ASP A 109 -9.18 -7.03 -15.63
C ASP A 109 -8.55 -5.92 -14.81
N LEU A 110 -8.03 -4.86 -15.44
CA LEU A 110 -7.56 -3.64 -14.77
C LEU A 110 -8.38 -2.42 -15.21
N VAL A 111 -9.43 -2.13 -14.45
CA VAL A 111 -10.44 -1.13 -14.81
C VAL A 111 -10.21 0.20 -14.08
N PHE A 112 -10.17 1.31 -14.83
CA PHE A 112 -10.02 2.66 -14.27
C PHE A 112 -11.36 3.40 -14.25
N LYS A 113 -11.95 3.56 -13.08
CA LYS A 113 -13.19 4.30 -12.84
C LYS A 113 -12.89 5.73 -12.41
N ARG A 114 -12.69 6.61 -13.40
CA ARG A 114 -12.26 8.01 -13.19
C ARG A 114 -13.28 8.91 -12.50
N ARG A 115 -14.57 8.60 -12.63
CA ARG A 115 -15.69 9.45 -12.15
C ARG A 115 -16.50 8.81 -11.03
N GLU A 116 -16.18 7.58 -10.65
CA GLU A 116 -16.84 6.86 -9.57
C GLU A 116 -15.91 6.86 -8.37
N THR A 117 -16.46 7.01 -7.17
CA THR A 117 -15.69 7.00 -5.92
C THR A 117 -16.26 5.93 -5.00
N LEU A 118 -15.42 5.47 -4.08
CA LEU A 118 -15.85 4.61 -2.98
C LEU A 118 -16.07 5.47 -1.72
N PRO A 119 -16.95 5.07 -0.79
CA PRO A 119 -17.43 5.96 0.27
C PRO A 119 -16.38 6.48 1.25
N PHE A 120 -15.32 5.72 1.53
CA PHE A 120 -14.39 6.02 2.62
C PHE A 120 -13.24 6.97 2.21
N HIS A 121 -12.65 6.79 1.03
CA HIS A 121 -11.49 7.59 0.61
C HIS A 121 -11.37 7.67 -0.92
N ALA A 122 -10.82 8.79 -1.41
CA ALA A 122 -10.72 9.08 -2.85
C ALA A 122 -9.79 8.14 -3.63
N ASN A 123 -8.82 7.50 -2.96
CA ASN A 123 -7.94 6.48 -3.54
C ASN A 123 -8.47 5.08 -3.20
N GLY A 124 -9.60 4.71 -3.79
CA GLY A 124 -10.23 3.41 -3.60
C GLY A 124 -9.78 2.40 -4.65
N MET A 125 -9.62 1.15 -4.22
CA MET A 125 -9.36 0.01 -5.08
C MET A 125 -10.25 -1.16 -4.67
N ARG A 126 -10.89 -1.83 -5.63
CA ARG A 126 -11.61 -3.08 -5.40
C ARG A 126 -10.90 -4.22 -6.12
N CYS A 127 -10.68 -5.32 -5.42
CA CYS A 127 -10.11 -6.54 -5.98
C CYS A 127 -11.17 -7.66 -5.91
N LEU A 128 -11.34 -8.34 -7.03
CA LEU A 128 -12.29 -9.43 -7.22
C LEU A 128 -11.53 -10.66 -7.69
N ALA A 129 -11.94 -11.84 -7.24
CA ALA A 129 -11.46 -13.12 -7.73
C ALA A 129 -12.65 -13.94 -8.22
N PHE A 130 -12.45 -14.65 -9.32
CA PHE A 130 -13.44 -15.51 -9.95
C PHE A 130 -12.90 -16.91 -10.14
N ASP A 131 -13.76 -17.91 -10.02
CA ASP A 131 -13.45 -19.29 -10.38
C ASP A 131 -13.51 -19.53 -11.90
N ALA A 132 -13.30 -20.79 -12.32
CA ALA A 132 -13.29 -21.19 -13.72
C ALA A 132 -14.66 -21.03 -14.42
N ASP A 133 -15.75 -21.05 -13.65
CA ASP A 133 -17.11 -20.84 -14.16
C ASP A 133 -17.48 -19.35 -14.22
N GLY A 134 -16.61 -18.48 -13.71
CA GLY A 134 -16.81 -17.03 -13.64
C GLY A 134 -17.60 -16.58 -12.41
N THR A 135 -17.77 -17.44 -11.41
CA THR A 135 -18.42 -17.10 -10.14
C THR A 135 -17.47 -16.28 -9.27
N GLU A 136 -17.96 -15.19 -8.69
CA GLU A 136 -17.20 -14.38 -7.73
C GLU A 136 -16.95 -15.20 -6.45
N ILE A 137 -15.68 -15.43 -6.12
CA ILE A 137 -15.26 -16.18 -4.92
C ILE A 137 -14.61 -15.28 -3.86
N ALA A 138 -14.18 -14.06 -4.24
CA ALA A 138 -13.72 -13.05 -3.30
C ALA A 138 -13.94 -11.64 -3.85
N ASN A 139 -14.20 -10.70 -2.95
CA ASN A 139 -14.41 -9.29 -3.25
C ASN A 139 -13.99 -8.46 -2.04
N ARG A 140 -13.01 -7.58 -2.25
CA ARG A 140 -12.41 -6.78 -1.18
C ARG A 140 -12.12 -5.38 -1.66
N VAL A 141 -12.33 -4.42 -0.77
CA VAL A 141 -12.04 -3.02 -1.01
C VAL A 141 -10.87 -2.57 -0.14
N TYR A 142 -9.96 -1.82 -0.75
CA TYR A 142 -8.80 -1.24 -0.13
C TYR A 142 -8.72 0.26 -0.43
N TYR A 143 -8.15 1.02 0.50
CA TYR A 143 -7.94 2.45 0.40
C TYR A 143 -6.48 2.80 0.62
N SER A 144 -5.88 3.54 -0.32
CA SER A 144 -4.52 4.07 -0.18
C SER A 144 -4.57 5.47 0.44
N VAL A 145 -4.29 5.56 1.74
CA VAL A 145 -4.53 6.77 2.56
C VAL A 145 -3.31 7.70 2.69
N GLY A 146 -2.22 7.41 1.96
CA GLY A 146 -0.97 8.20 1.99
C GLY A 146 0.17 7.50 2.72
N GLY A 147 1.42 7.92 2.49
CA GLY A 147 2.62 7.32 3.12
C GLY A 147 2.86 5.83 2.82
N GLY A 148 2.23 5.31 1.76
CA GLY A 148 2.23 3.88 1.42
C GLY A 148 1.36 3.00 2.32
N PHE A 149 0.51 3.58 3.16
CA PHE A 149 -0.41 2.86 4.04
C PHE A 149 -1.71 2.48 3.31
N ILE A 150 -2.24 1.30 3.62
CA ILE A 150 -3.47 0.75 3.06
C ILE A 150 -4.45 0.40 4.18
N VAL A 151 -5.75 0.60 3.93
CA VAL A 151 -6.84 0.23 4.85
C VAL A 151 -7.85 -0.62 4.08
N SER A 152 -8.31 -1.74 4.63
CA SER A 152 -9.40 -2.55 4.05
C SER A 152 -10.77 -2.08 4.52
N ASP A 153 -11.83 -2.33 3.75
CA ASP A 153 -13.20 -1.95 4.15
C ASP A 153 -13.70 -2.68 5.40
N GLU A 154 -13.26 -3.92 5.64
CA GLU A 154 -13.52 -4.67 6.88
C GLU A 154 -13.04 -3.89 8.13
N VAL A 155 -11.95 -3.13 8.00
CA VAL A 155 -11.41 -2.27 9.07
C VAL A 155 -12.13 -0.91 9.11
N ALA A 156 -12.66 -0.43 7.98
CA ALA A 156 -13.40 0.83 7.90
C ALA A 156 -14.85 0.73 8.42
N ALA A 157 -15.49 -0.45 8.32
CA ALA A 157 -16.85 -0.70 8.78
C ALA A 157 -16.94 -0.91 10.31
N ASP A 158 -15.92 -1.54 10.91
CA ASP A 158 -15.72 -1.59 12.36
C ASP A 158 -15.12 -0.26 12.83
N GLY A 159 -15.95 0.76 13.04
CA GLY A 159 -15.52 2.08 13.56
C GLY A 159 -14.74 2.03 14.91
N SER A 160 -14.63 0.85 15.52
CA SER A 160 -13.86 0.53 16.73
C SER A 160 -12.42 0.06 16.48
N LYS A 161 -12.02 -0.18 15.22
CA LYS A 161 -10.63 -0.50 14.83
C LYS A 161 -9.94 0.67 14.12
N HIS A 162 -10.05 1.86 14.70
CA HIS A 162 -8.97 2.84 14.66
C HIS A 162 -7.73 2.32 15.44
N LYS A 163 -7.25 1.15 15.05
CA LYS A 163 -5.82 0.89 14.95
C LYS A 163 -5.52 0.84 13.45
N VAL A 164 -5.54 2.03 12.85
CA VAL A 164 -4.36 2.44 12.07
C VAL A 164 -3.16 1.86 12.82
N ILE A 165 -2.15 1.35 12.12
CA ILE A 165 -0.82 1.25 12.71
C ILE A 165 -0.40 2.71 12.96
N ALA A 166 -1.05 3.34 13.94
CA ALA A 166 -0.67 4.57 14.55
C ALA A 166 0.63 4.16 15.23
N PRO A 167 1.74 4.86 14.94
CA PRO A 167 2.97 4.61 15.64
C PRO A 167 2.63 4.68 17.12
N ASP A 168 3.01 3.60 17.80
CA ASP A 168 2.85 3.33 19.21
C ASP A 168 2.53 4.58 20.04
N ALA A 169 1.38 4.60 20.71
CA ALA A 169 0.97 5.68 21.61
C ALA A 169 1.79 5.68 22.92
N THR A 170 3.00 5.15 22.87
CA THR A 170 4.07 5.40 23.83
C THR A 170 4.40 6.88 23.90
N VAL A 171 4.49 7.38 25.12
CA VAL A 171 4.90 8.75 25.43
C VAL A 171 6.34 8.92 24.97
N LEU A 172 6.53 9.60 23.84
CA LEU A 172 7.86 9.98 23.37
C LEU A 172 8.56 10.82 24.45
N PRO A 173 9.90 10.80 24.53
CA PRO A 173 10.65 11.64 25.45
C PRO A 173 10.30 13.14 25.34
N TYR A 174 10.00 13.61 24.13
CA TYR A 174 9.63 14.99 23.84
C TYR A 174 8.39 15.04 22.93
N PRO A 175 7.18 14.78 23.45
CA PRO A 175 5.97 14.73 22.64
C PRO A 175 5.49 16.14 22.29
N PHE A 176 5.05 16.36 21.05
CA PHE A 176 4.43 17.61 20.59
C PHE A 176 3.34 17.32 19.55
N LYS A 177 2.35 18.20 19.47
CA LYS A 177 1.24 18.17 18.51
C LYS A 177 1.17 19.42 17.63
N THR A 178 1.84 20.50 18.03
CA THR A 178 1.83 21.79 17.33
C THR A 178 3.25 22.33 17.14
N GLY A 179 3.41 23.28 16.21
CA GLY A 179 4.67 23.98 16.01
C GLY A 179 5.11 24.77 17.24
N ASP A 180 4.15 25.39 17.94
CA ASP A 180 4.42 26.15 19.16
C ASP A 180 4.93 25.26 20.30
N GLU A 181 4.34 24.06 20.47
CA GLU A 181 4.83 23.07 21.43
C GLU A 181 6.25 22.61 21.09
N LEU A 182 6.54 22.35 19.81
CA LEU A 182 7.89 21.99 19.37
C LEU A 182 8.90 23.10 19.69
N LEU A 183 8.56 24.36 19.41
CA LEU A 183 9.42 25.51 19.73
C LEU A 183 9.56 25.75 21.24
N ALA A 184 8.54 25.41 22.03
CA ALA A 184 8.64 25.46 23.49
C ALA A 184 9.62 24.39 24.02
N LEU A 185 9.61 23.19 23.43
CA LEU A 185 10.54 22.12 23.79
C LEU A 185 12.00 22.47 23.46
N THR A 186 12.26 23.05 22.28
CA THR A 186 13.62 23.46 21.90
C THR A 186 14.18 24.49 22.88
N LYS A 187 13.38 25.49 23.26
CA LYS A 187 13.74 26.49 24.27
C LYS A 187 13.93 25.88 25.66
N LYS A 188 13.02 25.00 26.08
CA LYS A 188 13.04 24.37 27.41
C LYS A 188 14.29 23.51 27.63
N TYR A 189 14.68 22.74 26.63
CA TYR A 189 15.78 21.78 26.77
C TYR A 189 17.10 22.25 26.14
N GLY A 190 17.13 23.43 25.51
CA GLY A 190 18.32 23.94 24.82
C GLY A 190 18.73 23.09 23.62
N LEU A 191 17.76 22.46 22.95
CA LEU A 191 17.97 21.52 21.85
C LEU A 191 17.44 22.12 20.56
N SER A 192 18.12 21.85 19.45
CA SER A 192 17.58 22.06 18.12
C SER A 192 16.38 21.15 17.84
N ILE A 193 15.57 21.50 16.82
CA ILE A 193 14.47 20.64 16.34
C ILE A 193 15.02 19.25 15.95
N ALA A 194 16.18 19.20 15.29
CA ALA A 194 16.81 17.95 14.88
C ALA A 194 17.20 17.07 16.07
N GLU A 195 17.71 17.65 17.15
CA GLU A 195 18.05 16.91 18.37
C GLU A 195 16.81 16.42 19.12
N ILE A 196 15.73 17.23 19.17
CA ILE A 196 14.44 16.80 19.69
C ILE A 196 13.93 15.58 18.92
N MET A 197 13.90 15.66 17.58
CA MET A 197 13.46 14.56 16.73
C MET A 197 14.35 13.32 16.88
N ARG A 198 15.68 13.49 16.88
CA ARG A 198 16.64 12.40 17.06
C ARG A 198 16.47 11.67 18.41
N ARG A 199 16.23 12.41 19.50
CA ARG A 199 15.97 11.80 20.81
C ARG A 199 14.61 11.09 20.85
N ASN A 200 13.62 11.57 20.11
CA ASN A 200 12.36 10.87 19.94
C ASN A 200 12.52 9.58 19.11
N GLU A 201 13.36 9.57 18.07
CA GLU A 201 13.67 8.35 17.29
C GLU A 201 14.34 7.26 18.15
N GLY A 202 15.16 7.69 19.13
CA GLY A 202 15.77 6.83 20.15
C GLY A 202 14.78 5.92 20.90
N HIS A 203 13.48 6.25 20.86
CA HIS A 203 12.41 5.41 21.41
C HIS A 203 12.22 4.11 20.63
N TRP A 204 12.31 4.15 19.29
CA TRP A 204 12.08 2.97 18.44
C TRP A 204 13.37 2.26 18.05
N ARG A 205 14.48 3.00 17.94
CA ARG A 205 15.74 2.43 17.46
C ARG A 205 16.96 3.19 17.99
N PRO A 206 18.15 2.56 18.07
CA PRO A 206 19.39 3.23 18.43
C PRO A 206 19.78 4.40 17.49
N ASP A 207 20.59 5.35 17.99
CA ASP A 207 21.07 6.50 17.19
C ASP A 207 21.92 6.03 15.99
N ALA A 208 22.70 4.95 16.15
CA ALA A 208 23.50 4.38 15.07
C ALA A 208 22.61 3.91 13.90
N ASP A 209 21.55 3.15 14.19
CA ASP A 209 20.61 2.66 13.18
C ASP A 209 19.79 3.79 12.56
N THR A 210 19.47 4.83 13.34
CA THR A 210 18.81 6.05 12.86
C THR A 210 19.67 6.85 11.88
N ARG A 211 21.00 6.82 12.05
CA ARG A 211 21.94 7.49 11.13
C ARG A 211 22.23 6.66 9.88
N ALA A 212 22.13 5.34 9.98
CA ALA A 212 22.47 4.42 8.89
C ALA A 212 21.32 4.23 7.90
N GLY A 213 20.07 4.33 8.35
CA GLY A 213 18.88 4.35 7.49
C GLY A 213 18.62 5.71 6.88
#